data_AF-A0A5A7R8B1-F1
#
_entry.id   AF-A0A5A7R8B1-F1
#
_cell.length_a   1.000
_cell.length_b   1.000
_cell.length_c   1.000
_cell.angle_alpha   90.00
_cell.angle_beta   90.00
_cell.angle_gamma   90.00
#
_symmetry.space_group_name_H-M   'P 1'
#
loop_
_entity.id
_entity.type
_entity.pdbx_description
1 polymer ?
#
loop_
_entity_poly.entity_id
_entity_poly.type
_entity_poly.pdbx_seq_one_letter_code
_entity_poly.pdbx_strand_id
1 'polypeptide(L)'
;MVFGQVVIGPPGSGKTTYCNGMSQFLQLVGRKVAVINLDPANDSLPYPFQFVLYDCAINIEDLIKLSDVMGEHSLGPNGGLIYCMDYLEKNIDWLESKLKPLLKDHYLLFDFPGQVELFFLHENAKGVIMKLIKKLNLRLTAVHLVDAHLCSDPGKYVSALLLSLSTMVHLELPHVNVLSKIDLIESYGKLVAAVQEKYMKDDDMSFDIDPDDK
;
A
#
# COMPACT_ATOMS: atom_id res chain seq x y z
N MET A 1 -3.31 1.55 -22.13
CA MET A 1 -2.25 1.20 -21.16
C MET A 1 -2.82 1.49 -19.79
N VAL A 2 -2.77 0.53 -18.87
CA VAL A 2 -3.47 0.62 -17.58
C VAL A 2 -2.50 0.99 -16.48
N PHE A 3 -2.87 1.95 -15.66
CA PHE A 3 -2.06 2.45 -14.55
C PHE A 3 -2.71 2.08 -13.22
N GLY A 4 -1.89 1.89 -12.20
CA GLY A 4 -2.40 1.67 -10.86
C GLY A 4 -1.37 1.87 -9.76
N GLN A 5 -1.86 1.87 -8.53
CA GLN A 5 -1.08 1.99 -7.31
C GLN A 5 -1.12 0.69 -6.52
N VAL A 6 0.03 0.27 -6.03
CA VAL A 6 0.14 -0.79 -5.02
C VAL A 6 0.34 -0.11 -3.69
N VAL A 7 -0.72 -0.04 -2.87
CA VAL A 7 -0.71 0.66 -1.59
C VAL A 7 -0.21 -0.30 -0.53
N ILE A 8 0.93 0.06 0.06
CA ILE A 8 1.69 -0.79 1.00
C ILE A 8 2.13 0.03 2.21
N GLY A 9 2.59 -0.67 3.23
CA GLY A 9 3.12 -0.09 4.45
C GLY A 9 2.67 -0.85 5.71
N PRO A 10 3.29 -0.57 6.86
CA PRO A 10 3.07 -1.32 8.09
C PRO A 10 1.61 -1.34 8.56
N PRO A 11 1.24 -2.23 9.49
CA PRO A 11 -0.09 -2.21 10.11
C PRO A 11 -0.34 -0.85 10.77
N GLY A 12 -1.54 -0.30 10.60
CA GLY A 12 -1.90 1.00 11.16
C GLY A 12 -1.39 2.22 10.40
N SER A 13 -0.60 2.08 9.32
CA SER A 13 -0.12 3.24 8.54
C SER A 13 -1.21 3.98 7.75
N GLY A 14 -2.43 3.43 7.68
CA GLY A 14 -3.58 4.08 7.03
C GLY A 14 -3.84 3.68 5.57
N LYS A 15 -3.36 2.51 5.12
CA LYS A 15 -3.56 2.00 3.74
C LYS A 15 -5.02 2.04 3.27
N THR A 16 -5.93 1.39 3.99
CA THR A 16 -7.36 1.35 3.64
C THR A 16 -8.00 2.74 3.66
N THR A 17 -7.60 3.61 4.61
CA THR A 17 -8.04 5.01 4.64
C THR A 17 -7.54 5.80 3.44
N TYR A 18 -6.28 5.61 3.05
CA TYR A 18 -5.70 6.19 1.84
C TYR A 18 -6.43 5.69 0.59
N CYS A 19 -6.70 4.38 0.50
CA CYS A 19 -7.43 3.81 -0.62
C CYS A 19 -8.82 4.44 -0.79
N ASN A 20 -9.54 4.61 0.32
CA ASN A 20 -10.82 5.32 0.33
C ASN A 20 -10.68 6.77 -0.16
N GLY A 21 -9.83 7.58 0.49
CA GLY A 21 -9.65 8.99 0.13
C GLY A 21 -9.17 9.19 -1.31
N MET A 22 -8.23 8.36 -1.76
CA MET A 22 -7.70 8.40 -3.12
C MET A 22 -8.76 8.02 -4.16
N SER A 23 -9.59 7.01 -3.88
CA SER A 23 -10.70 6.64 -4.77
C SER A 23 -11.71 7.77 -4.93
N GLN A 24 -12.11 8.42 -3.84
CA GLN A 24 -13.01 9.58 -3.86
C GLN A 24 -12.39 10.76 -4.61
N PHE A 25 -11.12 11.08 -4.32
CA PHE A 25 -10.39 12.15 -5.00
C PHE A 25 -10.32 11.93 -6.51
N LEU A 26 -9.93 10.72 -6.94
CA LEU A 26 -9.83 10.38 -8.35
C LEU A 26 -11.19 10.42 -9.06
N GLN A 27 -12.26 9.98 -8.41
CA GLN A 27 -13.63 10.10 -8.94
C GLN A 27 -14.05 11.57 -9.11
N LEU A 28 -13.74 12.43 -8.15
CA LEU A 28 -14.05 13.87 -8.22
C LEU A 28 -13.33 14.58 -9.37
N VAL A 29 -12.11 14.16 -9.71
CA VAL A 29 -11.38 14.68 -10.89
C VAL A 29 -11.77 13.97 -12.20
N GLY A 30 -12.84 13.17 -12.20
CA GLY A 30 -13.41 12.54 -13.39
C GLY A 30 -12.71 11.25 -13.83
N ARG A 31 -11.89 10.62 -12.98
CA ARG A 31 -11.28 9.31 -13.26
C ARG A 31 -12.08 8.19 -12.64
N LYS A 32 -12.42 7.17 -13.44
CA LYS A 32 -12.99 5.93 -12.90
C LYS A 32 -11.90 5.16 -12.17
N VAL A 33 -12.22 4.66 -10.98
CA VAL A 33 -11.29 3.89 -10.14
C VAL A 33 -11.92 2.57 -9.78
N ALA A 34 -11.11 1.52 -9.78
CA ALA A 34 -11.45 0.25 -9.19
C ALA A 34 -10.49 0.00 -8.02
N VAL A 35 -11.04 -0.20 -6.83
CA VAL A 35 -10.27 -0.60 -5.66
C VAL A 35 -10.29 -2.12 -5.54
N ILE A 36 -9.12 -2.72 -5.35
CA ILE A 36 -8.90 -4.15 -5.23
C ILE A 36 -8.36 -4.41 -3.83
N ASN A 37 -9.18 -4.97 -2.96
CA ASN A 37 -8.76 -5.38 -1.62
C ASN A 37 -8.06 -6.74 -1.68
N LEU A 38 -6.76 -6.76 -1.40
CA LEU A 38 -5.97 -7.97 -1.26
C LEU A 38 -5.59 -8.26 0.20
N ASP A 39 -6.12 -7.52 1.18
CA ASP A 39 -5.95 -7.79 2.61
C ASP A 39 -7.06 -8.71 3.14
N PRO A 40 -6.77 -10.00 3.44
CA PRO A 40 -7.73 -10.94 4.01
C PRO A 40 -8.13 -10.65 5.46
N ALA A 41 -7.38 -9.78 6.16
CA ALA A 41 -7.70 -9.38 7.54
C ALA A 41 -8.52 -8.08 7.60
N ASN A 42 -8.79 -7.46 6.45
CA ASN A 42 -9.59 -6.26 6.39
C ASN A 42 -11.07 -6.65 6.30
N ASP A 43 -11.71 -6.86 7.44
CA ASP A 43 -13.10 -7.31 7.54
C ASP A 43 -14.03 -6.39 6.73
N SER A 44 -14.57 -6.90 5.63
CA SER A 44 -15.68 -6.28 4.91
C SER A 44 -16.98 -6.45 5.70
N LEU A 45 -17.15 -5.69 6.79
CA LEU A 45 -18.46 -5.65 7.44
C LEU A 45 -19.51 -5.04 6.49
N PRO A 46 -20.69 -5.66 6.32
CA PRO A 46 -21.77 -5.08 5.54
C PRO A 46 -22.30 -3.79 6.19
N TYR A 47 -22.81 -2.89 5.35
CA TYR A 47 -23.45 -1.65 5.78
C TYR A 47 -24.53 -1.92 6.85
N PRO A 48 -24.61 -1.15 7.96
CA PRO A 48 -24.03 0.18 8.19
C PRO A 48 -22.72 0.20 9.00
N PHE A 49 -22.15 -0.95 9.34
CA PHE A 49 -20.98 -1.05 10.24
C PHE A 49 -19.65 -1.20 9.48
N GLN A 50 -19.52 -0.55 8.33
CA GLN A 50 -18.44 -0.79 7.37
C GLN A 50 -17.04 -0.48 7.95
N PHE A 51 -16.17 -1.50 8.07
CA PHE A 51 -14.74 -1.31 8.27
C PHE A 51 -13.98 -1.14 6.94
N VAL A 52 -14.56 -1.61 5.82
CA VAL A 52 -14.06 -1.30 4.46
C VAL A 52 -14.69 0.00 3.99
N LEU A 53 -13.90 1.08 4.02
CA LEU A 53 -14.37 2.45 3.81
C LEU A 53 -14.74 2.82 2.36
N TYR A 54 -14.67 1.88 1.42
CA TYR A 54 -14.85 2.12 -0.02
C TYR A 54 -15.66 1.01 -0.71
N ASP A 55 -16.23 1.33 -1.88
CA ASP A 55 -16.82 0.34 -2.78
C ASP A 55 -15.70 -0.49 -3.43
N CYS A 56 -15.61 -1.75 -3.02
CA CYS A 56 -14.53 -2.66 -3.41
C CYS A 56 -14.93 -3.42 -4.68
N ALA A 57 -14.21 -3.20 -5.78
CA ALA A 57 -14.51 -3.85 -7.04
C ALA A 57 -14.12 -5.34 -7.05
N ILE A 58 -13.07 -5.70 -6.32
CA ILE A 58 -12.57 -7.07 -6.18
C ILE A 58 -12.06 -7.25 -4.76
N ASN A 59 -12.58 -8.25 -4.04
CA ASN A 59 -12.15 -8.58 -2.69
C ASN A 59 -11.58 -9.99 -2.62
N ILE A 60 -10.40 -10.15 -2.01
CA ILE A 60 -9.76 -11.46 -1.81
C ILE A 60 -10.63 -12.44 -1.00
N GLU A 61 -11.52 -11.95 -0.13
CA GLU A 61 -12.45 -12.81 0.62
C GLU A 61 -13.40 -13.62 -0.28
N ASP A 62 -13.65 -13.18 -1.52
CA ASP A 62 -14.42 -13.94 -2.51
C ASP A 62 -13.66 -15.19 -3.02
N LEU A 63 -12.33 -15.21 -2.85
CA LEU A 63 -11.46 -16.33 -3.20
C LEU A 63 -11.14 -17.18 -1.96
N ILE A 64 -10.73 -16.54 -0.87
CA ILE A 64 -10.29 -17.21 0.35
C ILE A 64 -10.48 -16.31 1.57
N LYS A 65 -11.08 -16.86 2.64
CA LYS A 65 -11.31 -16.14 3.90
C LYS A 65 -10.29 -16.53 4.95
N LEU A 66 -9.75 -15.53 5.65
CA LEU A 66 -8.76 -15.75 6.70
C LEU A 66 -9.31 -16.61 7.85
N SER A 67 -10.57 -16.38 8.24
CA SER A 67 -11.24 -17.15 9.31
C SER A 67 -11.26 -18.65 9.01
N ASP A 68 -11.56 -19.01 7.76
CA ASP A 68 -11.74 -20.38 7.33
C ASP A 68 -10.38 -21.08 7.30
N VAL A 69 -9.35 -20.40 6.78
CA VAL A 69 -7.96 -20.88 6.78
C VAL A 69 -7.43 -21.11 8.19
N MET A 70 -7.68 -20.17 9.11
CA MET A 70 -7.25 -20.30 10.50
C MET A 70 -7.91 -21.52 11.17
N GLY A 71 -9.20 -21.74 10.93
CA GLY A 71 -9.95 -22.87 11.46
C GLY A 71 -9.51 -24.22 10.87
N GLU A 72 -9.44 -24.32 9.54
CA GLU A 72 -9.14 -25.57 8.84
C GLU A 72 -7.69 -26.02 9.02
N HIS A 73 -6.74 -25.09 9.01
CA HIS A 73 -5.31 -25.41 9.08
C HIS A 73 -4.72 -25.22 10.49
N SER A 74 -5.52 -24.86 11.49
CA SER A 74 -5.06 -24.57 12.86
C SER A 74 -3.91 -23.54 12.89
N LEU A 75 -3.99 -22.53 12.02
CA LEU A 75 -2.98 -21.48 11.89
C LEU A 75 -3.37 -20.26 12.74
N GLY A 76 -2.35 -19.59 13.29
CA GLY A 76 -2.53 -18.25 13.86
C GLY A 76 -2.75 -17.17 12.79
N PRO A 77 -3.14 -15.94 13.16
CA PRO A 77 -3.50 -14.87 12.22
C PRO A 77 -2.44 -14.59 11.15
N ASN A 78 -1.15 -14.49 11.55
CA ASN A 78 -0.07 -14.24 10.61
C ASN A 78 0.17 -15.42 9.66
N GLY A 79 0.09 -16.65 10.17
CA GLY A 79 0.22 -17.86 9.34
C GLY A 79 -0.93 -18.00 8.34
N GLY A 80 -2.15 -17.67 8.77
CA GLY A 80 -3.33 -17.64 7.89
C GLY A 80 -3.21 -16.58 6.79
N LEU A 81 -2.68 -15.39 7.11
CA LEU A 81 -2.43 -14.33 6.12
C LEU A 81 -1.43 -14.75 5.05
N ILE A 82 -0.31 -15.36 5.46
CA ILE A 82 0.70 -15.91 4.53
C ILE A 82 0.05 -16.95 3.61
N TYR A 83 -0.74 -17.86 4.19
CA TYR A 83 -1.44 -18.89 3.43
C TYR A 83 -2.44 -18.30 2.41
N CYS A 84 -3.20 -17.26 2.80
CA CYS A 84 -4.12 -16.58 1.89
C CYS A 84 -3.38 -15.97 0.69
N MET A 85 -2.23 -15.36 0.93
CA MET A 85 -1.40 -14.79 -0.15
C MET A 85 -0.78 -15.87 -1.04
N ASP A 86 -0.31 -16.99 -0.47
CA ASP A 86 0.13 -18.17 -1.21
C ASP A 86 -0.99 -18.72 -2.11
N TYR A 87 -2.20 -18.80 -1.57
CA TYR A 87 -3.36 -19.30 -2.28
C TYR A 87 -3.76 -18.37 -3.43
N LEU A 88 -3.75 -17.05 -3.20
CA LEU A 88 -3.95 -16.05 -4.25
C LEU A 88 -2.91 -16.20 -5.36
N GLU A 89 -1.63 -16.36 -5.02
CA GLU A 89 -0.57 -16.47 -6.00
C GLU A 89 -0.72 -17.72 -6.90
N LYS A 90 -1.12 -18.86 -6.32
CA LYS A 90 -1.40 -20.09 -7.05
C LYS A 90 -2.66 -19.99 -7.92
N ASN A 91 -3.63 -19.17 -7.51
CA ASN A 91 -4.89 -18.96 -8.21
C ASN A 91 -4.95 -17.58 -8.90
N ILE A 92 -3.80 -17.07 -9.38
CA ILE A 92 -3.71 -15.71 -9.96
C ILE A 92 -4.66 -15.49 -11.15
N ASP A 93 -5.03 -16.56 -11.85
CA ASP A 93 -5.97 -16.53 -12.97
C ASP A 93 -7.37 -16.05 -12.54
N TRP A 94 -7.76 -16.30 -11.29
CA TRP A 94 -8.99 -15.74 -10.71
C TRP A 94 -8.93 -14.21 -10.70
N LEU A 95 -7.86 -13.64 -10.15
CA LEU A 95 -7.67 -12.19 -10.08
C LEU A 95 -7.55 -11.58 -11.47
N GLU A 96 -6.84 -12.26 -12.38
CA GLU A 96 -6.72 -11.87 -13.78
C GLU A 96 -8.09 -11.76 -14.47
N SER A 97 -8.96 -12.76 -14.28
CA SER A 97 -10.29 -12.80 -14.88
C SER A 97 -11.18 -11.66 -14.39
N LYS A 98 -11.07 -11.31 -13.10
CA LYS A 98 -11.81 -10.21 -12.46
C LYS A 98 -11.28 -8.84 -12.86
N LEU A 99 -9.97 -8.70 -13.07
CA LEU A 99 -9.34 -7.45 -13.49
C LEU A 99 -9.61 -7.12 -14.96
N LYS A 100 -9.65 -8.11 -15.87
CA LYS A 100 -9.81 -7.91 -17.33
C LYS A 100 -10.93 -6.92 -17.72
N PRO A 101 -12.16 -7.03 -17.20
CA PRO A 101 -13.23 -6.07 -17.49
C PRO A 101 -12.93 -4.63 -17.05
N LEU A 102 -12.12 -4.46 -16.01
CA LEU A 102 -11.81 -3.15 -15.41
C LEU A 102 -10.69 -2.43 -16.15
N LEU A 103 -9.80 -3.16 -16.82
CA LEU A 103 -8.61 -2.65 -17.52
C LEU A 103 -8.91 -1.59 -18.59
N LYS A 104 -10.12 -1.55 -19.13
CA LYS A 104 -10.45 -0.65 -20.25
C LYS A 104 -10.46 0.82 -19.84
N ASP A 105 -11.12 1.11 -18.71
CA ASP A 105 -11.48 2.49 -18.33
C ASP A 105 -11.11 2.87 -16.89
N HIS A 106 -10.57 1.95 -16.08
CA HIS A 106 -10.33 2.19 -14.65
C HIS A 106 -8.84 2.39 -14.34
N TYR A 107 -8.59 3.31 -13.42
CA TYR A 107 -7.38 3.36 -12.64
C TYR A 107 -7.46 2.32 -11.51
N LEU A 108 -6.40 1.53 -11.31
CA LEU A 108 -6.42 0.42 -10.35
C LEU A 108 -5.76 0.83 -9.04
N LEU A 109 -6.40 0.53 -7.91
CA LEU A 109 -5.88 0.81 -6.58
C LEU A 109 -5.87 -0.49 -5.77
N PHE A 110 -4.68 -1.04 -5.54
CA PHE A 110 -4.52 -2.31 -4.81
C PHE A 110 -4.22 -2.02 -3.34
N ASP A 111 -5.12 -2.41 -2.45
CA ASP A 111 -4.94 -2.35 -1.00
C ASP A 111 -4.30 -3.67 -0.55
N PHE A 112 -3.01 -3.65 -0.21
CA PHE A 112 -2.28 -4.85 0.21
C PHE A 112 -2.30 -5.02 1.74
N PRO A 113 -2.15 -6.27 2.23
CA PRO A 113 -2.03 -6.52 3.66
C PRO A 113 -0.92 -5.73 4.32
N GLY A 114 -1.13 -5.33 5.58
CA GLY A 114 -0.18 -4.50 6.31
C GLY A 114 1.03 -5.22 6.89
N GLN A 115 1.02 -6.55 6.97
CA GLN A 115 2.09 -7.30 7.64
C GLN A 115 3.37 -7.22 6.83
N VAL A 116 4.44 -6.69 7.46
CA VAL A 116 5.74 -6.48 6.81
C VAL A 116 6.33 -7.81 6.34
N GLU A 117 6.06 -8.90 7.05
CA GLU A 117 6.56 -10.24 6.76
C GLU A 117 6.14 -10.73 5.37
N LEU A 118 4.99 -10.28 4.86
CA LEU A 118 4.48 -10.66 3.55
C LEU A 118 5.28 -10.06 2.38
N PHE A 119 6.06 -9.00 2.65
CA PHE A 119 6.91 -8.35 1.64
C PHE A 119 8.38 -8.76 1.75
N PHE A 120 8.81 -9.26 2.92
CA PHE A 120 10.22 -9.59 3.19
C PHE A 120 10.52 -11.07 3.30
N LEU A 121 9.67 -11.84 3.99
CA LEU A 121 9.92 -13.26 4.26
C LEU A 121 9.35 -14.17 3.17
N HIS A 122 8.34 -13.71 2.47
CA HIS A 122 7.65 -14.48 1.44
C HIS A 122 7.67 -13.71 0.12
N GLU A 123 8.19 -14.34 -0.95
CA GLU A 123 8.23 -13.72 -2.29
C GLU A 123 6.82 -13.57 -2.90
N ASN A 124 5.77 -14.01 -2.21
CA ASN A 124 4.42 -14.16 -2.73
C ASN A 124 3.80 -12.83 -3.17
N ALA A 125 3.94 -11.77 -2.36
CA ALA A 125 3.41 -10.45 -2.71
C ALA A 125 4.08 -9.91 -3.99
N LYS A 126 5.41 -10.04 -4.09
CA LYS A 126 6.17 -9.71 -5.31
C LYS A 126 5.75 -10.60 -6.48
N GLY A 127 5.58 -11.91 -6.25
CA GLY A 127 5.16 -12.88 -7.25
C GLY A 127 3.80 -12.53 -7.87
N VAL A 128 2.81 -12.20 -7.03
CA VAL A 128 1.50 -11.70 -7.46
C VAL A 128 1.64 -10.44 -8.30
N ILE A 129 2.33 -9.42 -7.80
CA ILE A 129 2.54 -8.14 -8.50
C ILE A 129 3.21 -8.35 -9.87
N MET A 130 4.31 -9.11 -9.91
CA MET A 130 5.08 -9.33 -11.13
C MET A 130 4.31 -10.17 -12.15
N LYS A 131 3.51 -11.15 -11.69
CA LYS A 131 2.59 -11.91 -12.57
C LYS A 131 1.52 -10.98 -13.16
N LEU A 132 0.92 -10.09 -12.36
CA LEU A 132 -0.06 -9.13 -12.83
C LEU A 132 0.54 -8.16 -13.87
N ILE A 133 1.71 -7.60 -13.60
CA ILE A 133 2.41 -6.69 -14.53
C ILE A 133 2.68 -7.39 -15.86
N LYS A 134 3.25 -8.61 -15.83
CA LYS A 134 3.60 -9.36 -17.04
C LYS A 134 2.38 -9.80 -17.84
N LYS A 135 1.35 -10.35 -17.18
CA LYS A 135 0.17 -10.91 -17.86
C LYS A 135 -0.80 -9.85 -18.37
N LEU A 136 -0.99 -8.77 -17.60
CA LEU A 136 -2.00 -7.75 -17.90
C LEU A 136 -1.40 -6.44 -18.45
N ASN A 137 -0.09 -6.38 -18.64
CA ASN A 137 0.65 -5.21 -19.13
C ASN A 137 0.32 -3.93 -18.32
N LEU A 138 0.32 -4.07 -17.00
CA LEU A 138 0.04 -2.99 -16.05
C LEU A 138 1.28 -2.13 -15.81
N ARG A 139 1.07 -0.82 -15.64
CA ARG A 139 2.08 0.12 -15.13
C ARG A 139 1.74 0.43 -13.67
N LEU A 140 2.46 -0.19 -12.75
CA LEU A 140 2.23 -0.06 -11.32
C LEU A 140 3.30 0.78 -10.64
N THR A 141 2.88 1.57 -9.64
CA THR A 141 3.76 2.31 -8.73
C THR A 141 3.39 1.93 -7.30
N ALA A 142 4.39 1.60 -6.48
CA ALA A 142 4.20 1.35 -5.07
C ALA A 142 4.04 2.68 -4.33
N VAL A 143 2.98 2.80 -3.54
CA VAL A 143 2.74 3.91 -2.62
C VAL A 143 2.93 3.37 -1.22
N HIS A 144 4.05 3.72 -0.59
CA HIS A 144 4.44 3.23 0.72
C HIS A 144 4.11 4.24 1.81
N LEU A 145 3.10 3.91 2.60
CA LEU A 145 2.61 4.73 3.70
C LEU A 145 3.45 4.53 4.95
N VAL A 146 4.00 5.64 5.44
CA VAL A 146 4.80 5.74 6.66
C VAL A 146 4.04 6.62 7.64
N ASP A 147 3.71 6.09 8.82
CA ASP A 147 3.01 6.85 9.85
C ASP A 147 3.89 8.01 10.36
N ALA A 148 3.36 9.24 10.34
CA ALA A 148 4.08 10.43 10.80
C ALA A 148 4.56 10.35 12.25
N HIS A 149 3.94 9.51 13.09
CA HIS A 149 4.43 9.25 14.44
C HIS A 149 5.88 8.70 14.44
N LEU A 150 6.31 8.01 13.38
CA LEU A 150 7.69 7.52 13.27
C LEU A 150 8.72 8.64 13.11
N CYS A 151 8.30 9.85 12.74
CA CYS A 151 9.15 11.04 12.73
C CYS A 151 9.32 11.69 14.12
N SER A 152 8.63 11.20 15.16
CA SER A 152 8.71 11.78 16.52
C SER A 152 10.07 11.62 17.19
N ASP A 153 10.87 10.66 16.73
CA ASP A 153 12.14 10.27 17.32
C ASP A 153 13.14 9.92 16.20
N PRO A 154 14.42 10.33 16.29
CA PRO A 154 15.41 10.05 15.24
C PRO A 154 15.63 8.56 14.99
N GLY A 155 15.59 7.73 16.03
CA GLY A 155 15.75 6.29 15.91
C GLY A 155 14.59 5.66 15.12
N LYS A 156 13.35 6.02 15.49
CA LYS A 156 12.15 5.59 14.74
C LYS A 156 12.20 6.05 13.28
N TYR A 157 12.66 7.28 13.03
CA TYR A 157 12.74 7.83 11.68
C TYR A 157 13.74 7.06 10.81
N VAL A 158 14.94 6.79 11.34
CA VAL A 158 15.94 5.97 10.64
C VAL A 158 15.40 4.56 10.38
N SER A 159 14.71 3.94 11.35
CA SER A 159 14.07 2.63 11.14
C SER A 159 13.02 2.68 10.02
N ALA A 160 12.21 3.74 9.93
CA ALA A 160 11.22 3.91 8.88
C ALA A 160 11.85 4.08 7.49
N LEU A 161 12.97 4.81 7.40
CA LEU A 161 13.72 4.97 6.16
C LEU A 161 14.34 3.65 5.69
N LEU A 162 14.96 2.90 6.61
CA LEU A 162 15.52 1.58 6.30
C LEU A 162 14.45 0.60 5.85
N LEU A 163 13.29 0.61 6.51
CA LEU A 163 12.14 -0.21 6.12
C LEU A 163 11.68 0.16 4.70
N SER A 164 11.50 1.45 4.42
CA SER A 164 11.07 1.95 3.11
C SER A 164 12.04 1.56 2.00
N LEU A 165 13.35 1.72 2.24
CA LEU A 165 14.40 1.34 1.30
C LEU A 165 14.39 -0.18 1.07
N SER A 166 14.29 -0.97 2.15
CA SER A 166 14.22 -2.42 2.05
C SER A 166 13.02 -2.85 1.23
N THR A 167 11.82 -2.31 1.49
CA THR A 167 10.60 -2.60 0.72
C THR A 167 10.76 -2.25 -0.75
N MET A 168 11.36 -1.11 -1.07
CA MET A 168 11.63 -0.69 -2.45
C MET A 168 12.51 -1.70 -3.20
N VAL A 169 13.59 -2.18 -2.56
CA VAL A 169 14.49 -3.17 -3.16
C VAL A 169 13.79 -4.52 -3.37
N HIS A 170 12.98 -4.97 -2.41
CA HIS A 170 12.31 -6.27 -2.51
C HIS A 170 11.18 -6.27 -3.57
N LEU A 171 10.40 -5.19 -3.67
CA LEU A 171 9.26 -5.12 -4.60
C LEU A 171 9.65 -4.81 -6.04
N GLU A 172 10.80 -4.19 -6.29
CA GLU A 172 11.29 -3.83 -7.63
C GLU A 172 10.30 -2.96 -8.44
N LEU A 173 9.51 -2.14 -7.75
CA LEU A 173 8.58 -1.17 -8.36
C LEU A 173 9.08 0.26 -8.19
N PRO A 174 8.72 1.19 -9.10
CA PRO A 174 8.79 2.62 -8.80
C PRO A 174 8.06 2.90 -7.49
N HIS A 175 8.71 3.59 -6.57
CA HIS A 175 8.28 3.67 -5.18
C HIS A 175 8.11 5.14 -4.75
N VAL A 176 6.95 5.47 -4.18
CA VAL A 176 6.64 6.78 -3.62
C VAL A 176 6.37 6.61 -2.13
N ASN A 177 7.23 7.19 -1.30
CA ASN A 177 7.01 7.21 0.15
C ASN A 177 6.03 8.33 0.49
N VAL A 178 4.96 7.99 1.20
CA VAL A 178 3.92 8.93 1.64
C VAL A 178 3.91 8.96 3.16
N LEU A 179 4.20 10.13 3.73
CA LEU A 179 4.02 10.37 5.16
C LEU A 179 2.52 10.52 5.44
N SER A 180 1.94 9.59 6.20
CA SER A 180 0.51 9.56 6.53
C SER A 180 0.26 10.17 7.91
N LYS A 181 -1.00 10.57 8.17
CA LYS A 181 -1.44 11.17 9.44
C LYS A 181 -0.66 12.44 9.83
N ILE A 182 -0.27 13.22 8.83
CA ILE A 182 0.48 14.47 9.03
C ILE A 182 -0.31 15.50 9.84
N ASP A 183 -1.64 15.40 9.85
CA ASP A 183 -2.55 16.20 10.68
C ASP A 183 -2.31 15.98 12.19
N LEU A 184 -1.74 14.83 12.59
CA LEU A 184 -1.44 14.52 13.98
C LEU A 184 -0.03 14.95 14.41
N ILE A 185 0.81 15.45 13.50
CA ILE A 185 2.21 15.78 13.77
C ILE A 185 2.37 16.77 14.93
N GLU A 186 1.54 17.81 14.99
CA GLU A 186 1.58 18.83 16.03
C GLU A 186 1.35 18.24 17.43
N SER A 187 0.63 17.12 17.51
CA SER A 187 0.37 16.42 18.77
C SER A 187 1.56 15.57 19.28
N TYR A 188 2.57 15.30 18.43
CA TYR A 188 3.69 14.40 18.74
C TYR A 188 4.94 15.10 19.30
N GLY A 189 4.94 16.44 19.42
CA GLY A 189 5.98 17.22 20.10
C GLY A 189 6.95 17.98 19.17
N LYS A 190 7.83 18.80 19.78
CA LYS A 190 8.64 19.82 19.09
C LYS A 190 9.61 19.30 18.02
N LEU A 191 10.05 18.04 18.09
CA LEU A 191 11.05 17.49 17.17
C LEU A 191 10.49 17.35 15.74
N VAL A 192 9.20 17.03 15.61
CA VAL A 192 8.56 16.82 14.29
C VAL A 192 8.33 18.14 13.56
N ALA A 193 8.07 19.22 14.31
CA ALA A 193 7.97 20.57 13.75
C ALA A 193 9.28 21.02 13.08
N ALA A 194 10.44 20.66 13.63
CA ALA A 194 11.75 20.99 13.03
C ALA A 194 12.03 20.21 11.74
N VAL A 195 11.55 18.96 11.63
CA VAL A 195 11.63 18.17 10.39
C VAL A 195 10.70 18.74 9.33
N GLN A 196 9.45 19.07 9.67
CA GLN A 196 8.55 19.78 8.77
C GLN A 196 9.14 21.10 8.29
N GLU A 197 9.68 21.92 9.20
CA GLU A 197 10.22 23.23 8.86
C GLU A 197 11.46 23.14 7.94
N LYS A 198 12.29 22.11 8.10
CA LYS A 198 13.46 21.90 7.25
C LYS A 198 13.07 21.36 5.86
N TYR A 199 12.30 20.27 5.81
CA TYR A 199 11.97 19.62 4.53
C TYR A 199 10.87 20.33 3.72
N MET A 200 10.02 21.17 4.32
CA MET A 200 9.08 22.01 3.56
C MET A 200 9.67 23.36 3.13
N LYS A 201 10.84 23.75 3.65
CA LYS A 201 11.59 24.92 3.15
C LYS A 201 12.58 24.55 2.05
N ASP A 202 13.05 23.30 2.01
CA ASP A 202 13.98 22.78 1.00
C ASP A 202 13.30 22.39 -0.34
N ASP A 203 12.09 22.91 -0.64
CA ASP A 203 11.52 22.86 -2.01
C ASP A 203 12.26 23.81 -2.98
N ASP A 204 13.16 24.66 -2.48
CA ASP A 204 14.23 25.27 -3.28
C ASP A 204 15.37 24.26 -3.48
N MET A 205 15.19 23.31 -4.40
CA MET A 205 16.31 22.60 -5.04
C MET A 205 17.05 23.54 -6.01
N SER A 206 17.56 24.67 -5.51
CA SER A 206 18.71 25.31 -6.15
C SER A 206 19.92 24.46 -5.82
N PHE A 207 20.38 23.68 -6.81
CA PHE A 207 21.75 23.21 -6.81
C PHE A 207 22.64 24.45 -6.79
N ASP A 208 23.16 24.82 -5.63
CA ASP A 208 24.26 25.76 -5.52
C ASP A 208 25.46 25.12 -6.24
N ILE A 209 25.59 25.45 -7.53
CA ILE A 209 26.85 25.31 -8.24
C ILE A 209 27.73 26.41 -7.66
N ASP A 210 28.71 25.99 -6.86
CA ASP A 210 29.72 26.88 -6.29
C ASP A 210 30.38 27.68 -7.43
N PRO A 211 30.23 29.02 -7.49
CA PRO A 211 30.75 29.83 -8.60
C PRO A 211 32.28 29.88 -8.66
N ASP A 212 32.97 29.40 -7.63
CA ASP A 212 34.43 29.48 -7.49
C ASP A 212 35.18 28.18 -7.84
N ASP A 213 34.50 27.14 -8.33
CA ASP A 213 35.17 25.98 -8.95
C ASP A 213 35.54 26.31 -10.41
N LYS A 214 36.61 27.08 -10.58
CA LYS A 214 37.36 27.27 -11.84
C LYS A 214 38.85 26.97 -11.68
#